data_AF-A0A376Y6P0-F1
#
_entry.id   AF-A0A376Y6P0-F1
#
_cell.length_a   1.000
_cell.length_b   1.000
_cell.length_c   1.000
_cell.angle_alpha   90.00
_cell.angle_beta   90.00
_cell.angle_gamma   90.00
#
_symmetry.space_group_name_H-M   'P 1'
#
loop_
_entity.id
_entity.type
_entity.pdbx_description
1 polymer ?
#
loop_
_entity_poly.entity_id
_entity_poly.type
_entity_poly.pdbx_seq_one_letter_code
_entity_poly.pdbx_strand_id
1 'polypeptide(L)'
;MIPFIKDPVTKERKQIHPEDIHLTAKDFEASKDNISKDEWENLHALKEKRLNGMPKTTPKSDQVIMLQNQYVREMRKYGVRGLRYDAAKHSKHEQIERSITPPLKNYNERLHNTNLFNPKYHKKAVMNYMEYLVTCQLDEQQMSSLLYERDDLSAIDFSLLMKTIKAFSFGGDLQTLASKPGSTISSIPSERRILININHDFPNNGNLFNDFYLTINKMNN
;
A
#
# COMPACT_ATOMS: atom_id res chain seq x y z
N MET A 1 35.65 -8.82 -6.08
CA MET A 1 35.56 -7.35 -6.08
C MET A 1 34.42 -6.96 -7.00
N ILE A 2 33.26 -6.58 -6.44
CA ILE A 2 32.10 -6.17 -7.22
C ILE A 2 32.42 -4.78 -7.80
N PRO A 3 32.35 -4.56 -9.12
CA PRO A 3 32.65 -3.26 -9.68
C PRO A 3 31.57 -2.27 -9.23
N PHE A 4 31.98 -1.27 -8.45
CA PHE A 4 31.15 -0.11 -8.18
C PHE A 4 30.82 0.53 -9.52
N ILE A 5 29.53 0.48 -9.88
CA ILE A 5 28.97 1.21 -11.01
C ILE A 5 29.30 2.68 -10.75
N LYS A 6 30.01 3.33 -11.70
CA LYS A 6 30.26 4.78 -11.66
C LYS A 6 28.97 5.49 -11.33
N ASP A 7 29.01 6.34 -10.31
CA ASP A 7 27.88 7.17 -9.89
C ASP A 7 27.31 7.86 -11.15
N PRO A 8 26.02 7.67 -11.49
CA PRO A 8 25.45 8.31 -12.66
C PRO A 8 25.62 9.81 -12.49
N VAL A 9 26.31 10.45 -13.44
CA VAL A 9 26.55 11.90 -13.47
C VAL A 9 25.23 12.61 -13.16
N THR A 10 25.12 13.15 -11.95
CA THR A 10 23.97 13.91 -11.47
C THR A 10 23.95 15.20 -12.26
N LYS A 11 23.29 15.18 -13.42
CA LYS A 11 22.90 16.42 -14.09
C LYS A 11 22.00 17.15 -13.10
N GLU A 12 22.48 18.28 -12.57
CA GLU A 12 21.65 19.26 -11.89
C GLU A 12 20.49 19.61 -12.83
N ARG A 13 19.34 18.99 -12.59
CA ARG A 13 18.07 19.36 -13.21
C ARG A 13 17.35 20.23 -12.22
N LYS A 14 16.67 21.26 -12.73
CA LYS A 14 15.81 22.21 -12.00
C LYS A 14 15.30 21.59 -10.70
N GLN A 15 16.00 21.89 -9.62
CA GLN A 15 15.60 21.50 -8.29
C GLN A 15 14.22 22.12 -8.08
N ILE A 16 13.25 21.34 -7.59
CA ILE A 16 12.02 21.96 -7.11
C ILE A 16 12.47 22.84 -5.96
N HIS A 17 12.28 24.14 -6.08
CA HIS A 17 12.70 25.02 -5.02
C HIS A 17 11.74 24.83 -3.83
N PRO A 18 12.22 24.86 -2.57
CA PRO A 18 11.36 24.68 -1.39
C PRO A 18 10.13 25.59 -1.38
N GLU A 19 10.24 26.79 -1.96
CA GLU A 19 9.15 27.74 -2.18
C GLU A 19 8.02 27.19 -3.09
N ASP A 20 8.31 26.28 -4.02
CA ASP A 20 7.31 25.64 -4.90
C ASP A 20 6.55 24.48 -4.20
N ILE A 21 7.02 24.04 -3.01
CA ILE A 21 6.45 22.94 -2.22
C ILE A 21 5.64 23.51 -1.04
N HIS A 22 4.76 24.46 -1.30
CA HIS A 22 3.89 25.02 -0.25
C HIS A 22 2.56 24.29 -0.21
N LEU A 23 2.46 23.27 0.64
CA LEU A 23 1.17 22.71 1.06
C LEU A 23 0.53 23.63 2.11
N THR A 24 -0.76 23.87 1.95
CA THR A 24 -1.59 24.71 2.80
C THR A 24 -2.65 23.86 3.50
N ALA A 25 -3.43 24.45 4.40
CA ALA A 25 -4.53 23.74 5.07
C ALA A 25 -5.58 23.14 4.11
N LYS A 26 -5.71 23.67 2.88
CA LYS A 26 -6.65 23.17 1.85
C LYS A 26 -6.21 21.84 1.24
N ASP A 27 -4.94 21.48 1.42
CA ASP A 27 -4.32 20.28 0.89
C ASP A 27 -4.50 19.06 1.81
N PHE A 28 -5.12 19.27 2.97
CA PHE A 28 -5.38 18.25 3.96
C PHE A 28 -6.88 18.10 4.21
N GLU A 29 -7.28 16.93 4.69
CA GLU A 29 -8.63 16.70 5.19
C GLU A 29 -8.94 17.64 6.36
N ALA A 30 -10.19 18.10 6.42
CA ALA A 30 -10.62 19.10 7.40
C ALA A 30 -10.59 18.58 8.83
N SER A 31 -10.81 17.27 9.03
CA SER A 31 -10.78 16.66 10.36
C SER A 31 -9.38 16.73 10.95
N LYS A 32 -9.31 17.25 12.18
CA LYS A 32 -8.09 17.24 12.99
C LYS A 32 -8.11 16.14 14.05
N ASP A 33 -9.20 15.38 14.11
CA ASP A 33 -9.42 14.35 15.11
C ASP A 33 -8.58 13.12 14.79
N ASN A 34 -8.16 12.42 15.84
CA ASN A 34 -7.54 11.10 15.70
C ASN A 34 -8.62 10.03 15.63
N ILE A 35 -8.29 8.92 14.96
CA ILE A 35 -9.09 7.69 15.01
C ILE A 35 -9.17 7.21 16.47
N SER A 36 -10.38 7.06 16.99
CA SER A 36 -10.63 6.51 18.33
C SER A 36 -10.49 4.98 18.35
N LYS A 37 -10.35 4.39 19.54
CA LYS A 37 -10.15 2.93 19.70
C LYS A 37 -11.30 2.07 19.16
N ASP A 38 -12.51 2.61 19.16
CA ASP A 38 -13.73 1.98 18.68
C ASP A 38 -14.01 2.23 17.18
N GLU A 39 -13.18 3.04 16.52
CA GLU A 39 -13.38 3.45 15.12
C GLU A 39 -12.51 2.68 14.12
N TRP A 40 -11.76 1.66 14.58
CA TRP A 40 -10.86 0.89 13.71
C TRP A 40 -11.55 0.01 12.66
N GLU A 41 -12.85 -0.21 12.83
CA GLU A 41 -13.73 -0.85 11.84
C GLU A 41 -14.62 0.16 11.09
N ASN A 42 -14.58 1.44 11.50
CA ASN A 42 -15.33 2.51 10.86
C ASN A 42 -14.52 3.08 9.70
N LEU A 43 -14.80 2.60 8.50
CA LEU A 43 -14.14 3.03 7.27
C LEU A 43 -14.12 4.56 7.09
N HIS A 44 -15.22 5.25 7.36
CA HIS A 44 -15.27 6.71 7.21
C HIS A 44 -14.28 7.38 8.17
N ALA A 45 -14.22 6.95 9.43
CA ALA A 45 -13.22 7.44 10.38
C ALA A 45 -11.80 7.13 9.90
N LEU A 46 -11.54 5.91 9.40
CA LEU A 46 -10.23 5.52 8.87
C LEU A 46 -9.78 6.37 7.68
N LYS A 47 -10.71 6.89 6.87
CA LYS A 47 -10.44 7.67 5.65
C LYS A 47 -10.47 9.18 5.86
N GLU A 48 -11.13 9.69 6.89
CA GLU A 48 -11.21 11.15 7.17
C GLU A 48 -10.34 11.60 8.34
N LYS A 49 -10.20 10.78 9.38
CA LYS A 49 -9.46 11.15 10.61
C LYS A 49 -7.97 10.84 10.48
N ARG A 50 -7.21 11.43 11.40
CA ARG A 50 -5.75 11.31 11.50
C ARG A 50 -5.34 9.96 12.08
N LEU A 51 -4.29 9.39 11.50
CA LEU A 51 -3.59 8.25 12.06
C LEU A 51 -2.51 8.77 13.01
N ASN A 52 -2.68 8.59 14.33
CA ASN A 52 -1.71 9.00 15.36
C ASN A 52 -1.24 10.47 15.25
N GLY A 53 -2.18 11.40 15.02
CA GLY A 53 -1.89 12.83 14.93
C GLY A 53 -1.35 13.29 13.57
N MET A 54 -1.04 12.37 12.66
CA MET A 54 -0.51 12.70 11.34
C MET A 54 -1.56 13.42 10.48
N PRO A 55 -1.25 14.61 9.95
CA PRO A 55 -2.12 15.31 9.01
C PRO A 55 -2.40 14.44 7.79
N LYS A 56 -3.66 14.43 7.34
CA LYS A 56 -4.09 13.59 6.24
C LYS A 56 -4.27 14.42 4.99
N THR A 57 -3.57 14.08 3.91
CA THR A 57 -3.75 14.77 2.63
C THR A 57 -5.10 14.43 2.00
N THR A 58 -5.69 15.38 1.28
CA THR A 58 -6.95 15.14 0.56
C THR A 58 -6.72 14.85 -0.92
N PRO A 59 -7.45 13.90 -1.53
CA PRO A 59 -7.35 13.64 -2.97
C PRO A 59 -7.85 14.83 -3.80
N LYS A 60 -8.65 15.73 -3.20
CA LYS A 60 -9.16 16.93 -3.87
C LYS A 60 -8.07 17.97 -4.20
N SER A 61 -6.88 17.86 -3.61
CA SER A 61 -5.77 18.74 -3.90
C SER A 61 -4.95 18.24 -5.09
N ASP A 62 -5.05 18.94 -6.22
CA ASP A 62 -4.20 18.68 -7.38
C ASP A 62 -2.71 18.87 -7.07
N GLN A 63 -2.39 19.77 -6.13
CA GLN A 63 -1.01 20.02 -5.71
C GLN A 63 -0.43 18.82 -4.96
N VAL A 64 -1.18 18.21 -4.04
CA VAL A 64 -0.78 16.95 -3.37
C VAL A 64 -0.55 15.85 -4.40
N ILE A 65 -1.51 15.66 -5.31
CA ILE A 65 -1.43 14.62 -6.34
C ILE A 65 -0.22 14.84 -7.26
N MET A 66 0.03 16.09 -7.67
CA MET A 66 1.20 16.46 -8.46
C MET A 66 2.50 16.12 -7.74
N LEU A 67 2.64 16.54 -6.47
CA LEU A 67 3.86 16.32 -5.68
C LEU A 67 4.13 14.82 -5.45
N GLN A 68 3.11 14.03 -5.11
CA GLN A 68 3.24 12.59 -4.95
C GLN A 68 3.67 11.90 -6.25
N ASN A 69 3.05 12.26 -7.38
CA ASN A 69 3.42 11.74 -8.70
C ASN A 69 4.83 12.17 -9.12
N GLN A 70 5.23 13.38 -8.80
CA GLN A 70 6.57 13.88 -9.09
C GLN A 70 7.62 13.14 -8.27
N TYR A 71 7.42 12.95 -6.97
CA TYR A 71 8.30 12.14 -6.12
C TYR A 71 8.54 10.75 -6.73
N VAL A 72 7.47 10.06 -7.12
CA VAL A 72 7.54 8.72 -7.72
C VAL A 72 8.32 8.74 -9.04
N ARG A 73 8.07 9.75 -9.89
CA ARG A 73 8.82 9.93 -11.15
C ARG A 73 10.31 10.14 -10.89
N GLU A 74 10.69 10.96 -9.93
CA GLU A 74 12.09 11.20 -9.60
C GLU A 74 12.75 9.93 -9.02
N MET A 75 12.10 9.23 -8.10
CA MET A 75 12.61 7.95 -7.56
C MET A 75 12.86 6.92 -8.67
N ARG A 76 11.97 6.85 -9.66
CA ARG A 76 12.17 6.01 -10.84
C ARG A 76 13.37 6.43 -11.67
N LYS A 77 13.72 7.72 -11.79
CA LYS A 77 14.96 8.14 -12.49
C LYS A 77 16.21 7.58 -11.82
N TYR A 78 16.18 7.47 -10.49
CA TYR A 78 17.25 6.88 -9.70
C TYR A 78 17.25 5.35 -9.69
N GLY A 79 16.35 4.71 -10.45
CA GLY A 79 16.36 3.27 -10.62
C GLY A 79 15.40 2.51 -9.69
N VAL A 80 14.60 3.19 -8.86
CA VAL A 80 13.57 2.52 -8.06
C VAL A 80 12.58 1.79 -8.97
N ARG A 81 12.36 0.51 -8.68
CA ARG A 81 11.54 -0.41 -9.49
C ARG A 81 10.22 -0.80 -8.83
N GLY A 82 9.91 -0.26 -7.66
CA GLY A 82 8.73 -0.66 -6.92
C GLY A 82 8.53 0.22 -5.72
N LEU A 83 7.29 0.25 -5.22
CA LEU A 83 6.90 1.04 -4.06
C LEU A 83 6.06 0.19 -3.12
N ARG A 84 6.37 0.28 -1.83
CA ARG A 84 5.49 -0.16 -0.75
C ARG A 84 4.61 1.03 -0.37
N TYR A 85 3.31 0.90 -0.51
CA TYR A 85 2.36 1.90 0.00
C TYR A 85 2.14 1.68 1.48
N ASP A 86 2.70 2.61 2.24
CA ASP A 86 2.40 2.75 3.65
C ASP A 86 0.93 3.15 3.87
N ALA A 87 0.36 2.69 4.97
CA ALA A 87 -0.96 3.08 5.45
C ALA A 87 -2.08 3.11 4.38
N ALA A 88 -2.05 2.20 3.39
CA ALA A 88 -2.97 2.23 2.24
C ALA A 88 -4.45 2.11 2.67
N LYS A 89 -4.71 1.38 3.76
CA LYS A 89 -6.05 1.31 4.40
C LYS A 89 -6.57 2.69 4.82
N HIS A 90 -5.70 3.63 5.17
CA HIS A 90 -6.09 4.96 5.62
C HIS A 90 -6.22 5.97 4.46
N SER A 91 -5.72 5.69 3.26
CA SER A 91 -5.87 6.58 2.10
C SER A 91 -7.24 6.40 1.44
N LYS A 92 -7.88 7.49 1.01
CA LYS A 92 -9.07 7.40 0.14
C LYS A 92 -8.71 6.66 -1.15
N HIS A 93 -9.66 5.87 -1.66
CA HIS A 93 -9.47 5.12 -2.90
C HIS A 93 -9.05 6.05 -4.05
N GLU A 94 -9.74 7.17 -4.20
CA GLU A 94 -9.42 8.25 -5.16
C GLU A 94 -7.97 8.77 -5.01
N GLN A 95 -7.43 8.83 -3.79
CA GLN A 95 -6.04 9.25 -3.57
C GLN A 95 -5.09 8.27 -4.27
N ILE A 96 -5.27 6.98 -4.05
CA ILE A 96 -4.41 5.93 -4.63
C ILE A 96 -4.58 5.87 -6.14
N GLU A 97 -5.79 6.06 -6.66
CA GLU A 97 -6.07 6.11 -8.10
C GLU A 97 -5.37 7.28 -8.80
N ARG A 98 -5.43 8.47 -8.19
CA ARG A 98 -4.90 9.70 -8.79
C ARG A 98 -3.40 9.88 -8.58
N SER A 99 -2.85 9.27 -7.53
CA SER A 99 -1.43 9.34 -7.21
C SER A 99 -0.67 8.07 -7.61
N ILE A 100 0.65 8.19 -7.68
CA ILE A 100 1.59 7.10 -7.92
C ILE A 100 1.51 6.48 -9.33
N THR A 101 1.29 7.36 -10.31
CA THR A 101 1.19 7.22 -11.79
C THR A 101 -0.15 6.70 -12.35
N PRO A 102 -0.62 7.29 -13.49
CA PRO A 102 -2.02 7.52 -13.76
C PRO A 102 -2.77 6.29 -14.32
N PRO A 103 -4.11 6.29 -14.21
CA PRO A 103 -4.95 5.32 -14.90
C PRO A 103 -4.84 5.57 -16.41
N LEU A 104 -4.10 4.72 -17.11
CA LEU A 104 -4.23 4.60 -18.56
C LEU A 104 -4.61 3.17 -18.87
N LYS A 105 -5.83 3.02 -19.38
CA LYS A 105 -6.47 1.74 -19.76
C LYS A 105 -5.64 0.90 -20.73
N ASN A 106 -4.60 1.47 -21.36
CA ASN A 106 -3.77 0.81 -22.35
C ASN A 106 -2.35 0.54 -21.85
N TYR A 107 -1.99 -0.75 -21.79
CA TYR A 107 -0.65 -1.27 -21.54
C TYR A 107 0.44 -0.60 -22.41
N ASN A 108 0.12 -0.27 -23.66
CA ASN A 108 1.04 0.37 -24.61
C ASN A 108 1.27 1.87 -24.36
N GLU A 109 0.39 2.57 -23.64
CA GLU A 109 0.54 4.00 -23.31
C GLU A 109 1.20 4.24 -21.95
N ARG A 110 1.08 3.28 -21.02
CA ARG A 110 1.97 3.20 -19.85
C ARG A 110 3.44 3.25 -20.28
N LEU A 111 3.70 2.73 -21.47
CA LEU A 111 5.01 2.60 -22.07
C LEU A 111 5.67 3.93 -22.49
N HIS A 112 4.91 5.03 -22.55
CA HIS A 112 5.39 6.33 -23.05
C HIS A 112 5.40 7.46 -22.00
N ASN A 113 4.46 7.49 -21.05
CA ASN A 113 4.37 8.61 -20.11
C ASN A 113 4.78 8.29 -18.65
N THR A 114 4.80 7.01 -18.25
CA THR A 114 5.31 6.58 -16.92
C THR A 114 6.68 5.90 -17.01
N ASN A 115 7.13 5.64 -18.24
CA ASN A 115 8.36 4.96 -18.55
C ASN A 115 9.57 5.90 -18.54
N LEU A 116 10.19 5.98 -17.38
CA LEU A 116 11.65 5.91 -17.34
C LEU A 116 12.18 4.49 -17.65
N PHE A 117 11.30 3.51 -17.85
CA PHE A 117 11.67 2.14 -18.17
C PHE A 117 10.94 1.61 -19.40
N ASN A 118 11.46 1.96 -20.57
CA ASN A 118 11.08 1.30 -21.82
C ASN A 118 11.29 -0.24 -21.69
N PRO A 119 10.25 -1.09 -21.78
CA PRO A 119 10.37 -2.55 -21.72
C PRO A 119 11.24 -3.15 -22.84
N LYS A 120 11.53 -2.41 -23.93
CA LYS A 120 12.58 -2.78 -24.90
C LYS A 120 13.97 -2.88 -24.26
N TYR A 121 14.22 -2.12 -23.19
CA TYR A 121 15.52 -2.05 -22.49
C TYR A 121 15.52 -2.67 -21.09
N HIS A 122 14.36 -3.06 -20.53
CA HIS A 122 14.27 -3.60 -19.17
C HIS A 122 13.32 -4.79 -19.06
N LYS A 123 13.90 -5.99 -18.87
CA LYS A 123 13.19 -7.27 -18.65
C LYS A 123 12.65 -7.48 -17.22
N LYS A 124 12.77 -6.51 -16.31
CA LYS A 124 12.49 -6.69 -14.88
C LYS A 124 11.18 -6.00 -14.49
N ALA A 125 10.29 -6.74 -13.82
CA ALA A 125 8.97 -6.29 -13.40
C ALA A 125 9.05 -5.09 -12.43
N VAL A 126 8.08 -4.18 -12.52
CA VAL A 126 7.84 -3.13 -11.52
C VAL A 126 6.90 -3.72 -10.46
N MET A 127 7.26 -3.65 -9.18
CA MET A 127 6.47 -4.22 -8.09
C MET A 127 5.95 -3.12 -7.17
N ASN A 128 4.69 -2.74 -7.32
CA ASN A 128 4.03 -1.86 -6.38
C ASN A 128 3.09 -2.69 -5.50
N TYR A 129 3.15 -2.53 -4.18
CA TYR A 129 2.31 -3.29 -3.28
C TYR A 129 1.86 -2.48 -2.07
N MET A 130 0.70 -2.83 -1.54
CA MET A 130 0.07 -2.12 -0.44
C MET A 130 0.21 -2.85 0.88
N GLU A 131 0.42 -2.07 1.94
CA GLU A 131 0.14 -2.47 3.30
C GLU A 131 -1.31 -2.11 3.64
N TYR A 132 -2.19 -3.10 3.44
CA TYR A 132 -3.62 -2.96 3.65
C TYR A 132 -4.11 -4.03 4.62
N LEU A 133 -4.28 -3.65 5.88
CA LEU A 133 -4.73 -4.58 6.93
C LEU A 133 -6.26 -4.72 6.92
N VAL A 134 -6.75 -5.85 6.42
CA VAL A 134 -8.19 -6.18 6.41
C VAL A 134 -8.64 -6.56 7.83
N THR A 135 -9.54 -5.78 8.45
CA THR A 135 -10.10 -6.10 9.78
C THR A 135 -11.58 -6.51 9.72
N CYS A 136 -12.30 -6.17 8.65
CA CYS A 136 -13.69 -6.54 8.44
C CYS A 136 -14.00 -6.80 6.95
N GLN A 137 -15.19 -7.32 6.66
CA GLN A 137 -15.62 -7.65 5.29
C GLN A 137 -15.65 -6.42 4.36
N LEU A 138 -15.97 -5.24 4.89
CA LEU A 138 -16.00 -4.00 4.11
C LEU A 138 -14.59 -3.61 3.63
N ASP A 139 -13.57 -3.75 4.49
CA ASP A 139 -12.17 -3.51 4.13
C ASP A 139 -11.73 -4.44 3.00
N GLU A 140 -12.14 -5.71 3.09
CA GLU A 140 -11.81 -6.74 2.10
C GLU A 140 -12.38 -6.39 0.73
N GLN A 141 -13.64 -5.94 0.69
CA GLN A 141 -14.30 -5.48 -0.53
C GLN A 141 -13.57 -4.28 -1.14
N GLN A 142 -13.18 -3.30 -0.31
CA GLN A 142 -12.44 -2.13 -0.79
C GLN A 142 -11.08 -2.49 -1.37
N MET A 143 -10.29 -3.29 -0.65
CA MET A 143 -9.00 -3.76 -1.11
C MET A 143 -9.14 -4.54 -2.43
N SER A 144 -10.14 -5.42 -2.52
CA SER A 144 -10.41 -6.21 -3.71
C SER A 144 -10.80 -5.34 -4.90
N SER A 145 -11.66 -4.32 -4.71
CA SER A 145 -12.03 -3.35 -5.75
C SER A 145 -10.79 -2.60 -6.26
N LEU A 146 -9.93 -2.14 -5.34
CA LEU A 146 -8.70 -1.44 -5.69
C LEU A 146 -7.73 -2.32 -6.49
N LEU A 147 -7.54 -3.57 -6.07
CA LEU A 147 -6.72 -4.52 -6.83
C LEU A 147 -7.35 -4.83 -8.19
N TYR A 148 -8.67 -4.95 -8.29
CA TYR A 148 -9.34 -5.18 -9.56
C TYR A 148 -9.12 -4.03 -10.56
N GLU A 149 -9.24 -2.78 -10.09
CA GLU A 149 -9.07 -1.58 -10.91
C GLU A 149 -7.60 -1.24 -11.22
N ARG A 150 -6.69 -1.66 -10.34
CA ARG A 150 -5.24 -1.40 -10.45
C ARG A 150 -4.46 -2.68 -10.64
N ASP A 151 -4.26 -3.05 -11.90
CA ASP A 151 -3.48 -4.21 -12.31
C ASP A 151 -1.98 -4.10 -12.02
N ASP A 152 -1.50 -2.91 -11.68
CA ASP A 152 -0.13 -2.63 -11.24
C ASP A 152 0.08 -2.79 -9.72
N LEU A 153 -0.99 -3.06 -8.96
CA LEU A 153 -0.94 -3.21 -7.50
C LEU A 153 -1.02 -4.65 -7.05
N SER A 154 -0.19 -4.95 -6.06
CA SER A 154 -0.24 -6.15 -5.22
C SER A 154 -0.58 -5.75 -3.77
N ALA A 155 -0.82 -6.72 -2.89
CA ALA A 155 -1.07 -6.47 -1.48
C ALA A 155 -0.41 -7.52 -0.59
N ILE A 156 -0.01 -7.09 0.61
CA ILE A 156 0.44 -8.02 1.65
C ILE A 156 -0.75 -8.87 2.11
N ASP A 157 -0.58 -10.19 2.08
CA ASP A 157 -1.61 -11.13 2.53
C ASP A 157 -1.53 -11.34 4.06
N PHE A 158 -2.02 -10.34 4.81
CA PHE A 158 -2.05 -10.40 6.28
C PHE A 158 -2.91 -11.55 6.80
N SER A 159 -3.98 -11.93 6.08
CA SER A 159 -4.82 -13.07 6.44
C SER A 159 -4.03 -14.39 6.43
N LEU A 160 -3.26 -14.63 5.36
CA LEU A 160 -2.38 -15.79 5.29
C LEU A 160 -1.21 -15.73 6.29
N LEU A 161 -0.63 -14.55 6.52
CA LEU A 161 0.38 -14.37 7.58
C LEU A 161 -0.18 -14.81 8.93
N MET A 162 -1.36 -14.33 9.32
CA MET A 162 -1.96 -14.66 10.60
C MET A 162 -2.35 -16.13 10.72
N LYS A 163 -2.87 -16.72 9.63
CA LYS A 163 -3.14 -18.15 9.54
C LYS A 163 -1.87 -18.97 9.78
N THR A 164 -0.75 -18.52 9.19
CA THR A 164 0.57 -19.13 9.36
C THR A 164 1.04 -19.01 10.81
N ILE A 165 1.00 -17.80 11.39
CA ILE A 165 1.40 -17.58 12.78
C ILE A 165 0.57 -18.44 13.75
N LYS A 166 -0.75 -18.54 13.55
CA LYS A 166 -1.64 -19.35 14.40
C LYS A 166 -1.34 -20.86 14.27
N ALA A 167 -1.08 -21.34 13.07
CA ALA A 167 -0.77 -22.75 12.85
C ALA A 167 0.54 -23.18 13.53
N PHE A 168 1.53 -22.27 13.55
CA PHE A 168 2.85 -22.52 14.13
C PHE A 168 3.01 -22.02 15.58
N SER A 169 1.99 -21.42 16.19
CA SER A 169 2.04 -20.99 17.59
C SER A 169 1.97 -22.19 18.54
N PHE A 170 2.34 -21.98 19.81
CA PHE A 170 2.24 -23.05 20.81
C PHE A 170 0.78 -23.50 20.98
N GLY A 171 0.52 -24.80 20.78
CA GLY A 171 -0.85 -25.35 20.76
C GLY A 171 -1.61 -25.09 19.45
N GLY A 172 -0.95 -24.56 18.42
CA GLY A 172 -1.50 -24.39 17.07
C GLY A 172 -1.73 -25.71 16.34
N ASP A 173 -2.58 -25.67 15.31
CA ASP A 173 -2.93 -26.83 14.50
C ASP A 173 -2.54 -26.60 13.03
N LEU A 174 -1.62 -27.43 12.51
CA LEU A 174 -1.18 -27.35 11.13
C LEU A 174 -2.28 -27.70 10.12
N GLN A 175 -3.32 -28.45 10.52
CA GLN A 175 -4.47 -28.70 9.64
C GLN A 175 -5.19 -27.41 9.29
N THR A 176 -5.09 -26.37 10.13
CA THR A 176 -5.66 -25.07 9.80
C THR A 176 -5.07 -24.52 8.52
N LEU A 177 -3.79 -24.76 8.20
CA LEU A 177 -3.15 -24.30 6.95
C LEU A 177 -3.83 -24.86 5.71
N ALA A 178 -4.38 -26.07 5.79
CA ALA A 178 -5.16 -26.65 4.71
C ALA A 178 -6.41 -25.80 4.46
N SER A 179 -6.63 -25.39 3.21
CA SER A 179 -7.90 -24.77 2.81
C SER A 179 -8.97 -25.84 2.76
N LYS A 180 -10.18 -25.54 3.25
CA LYS A 180 -11.35 -26.35 2.90
C LYS A 180 -11.57 -26.26 1.39
N PRO A 181 -11.98 -27.33 0.71
CA PRO A 181 -12.39 -27.27 -0.70
C PRO A 181 -13.42 -26.15 -0.91
N GLY A 182 -13.17 -25.23 -1.84
CA GLY A 182 -14.04 -24.09 -2.12
C GLY A 182 -13.86 -22.87 -1.21
N SER A 183 -12.96 -22.91 -0.22
CA SER A 183 -12.61 -21.73 0.59
C SER A 183 -11.37 -21.02 0.03
N THR A 184 -11.46 -19.72 -0.21
CA THR A 184 -10.30 -18.85 -0.47
C THR A 184 -9.67 -18.44 0.85
N ILE A 185 -8.37 -18.71 1.03
CA ILE A 185 -7.61 -18.23 2.21
C ILE A 185 -7.54 -16.69 2.22
N SER A 186 -7.60 -16.06 1.06
CA SER A 186 -7.49 -14.63 0.86
C SER A 186 -8.25 -14.23 -0.40
N SER A 187 -8.91 -13.08 -0.37
CA SER A 187 -9.53 -12.42 -1.53
C SER A 187 -8.50 -11.86 -2.51
N ILE A 188 -7.24 -11.74 -2.12
CA ILE A 188 -6.16 -11.28 -2.99
C ILE A 188 -5.89 -12.37 -4.05
N PRO A 189 -5.83 -12.06 -5.35
CA PRO A 189 -5.41 -13.01 -6.38
C PRO A 189 -3.99 -13.55 -6.14
N SER A 190 -3.76 -14.84 -6.36
CA SER A 190 -2.51 -15.52 -5.98
C SER A 190 -1.23 -14.87 -6.52
N GLU A 191 -1.29 -14.38 -7.76
CA GLU A 191 -0.22 -13.72 -8.48
C GLU A 191 0.08 -12.29 -7.99
N ARG A 192 -0.78 -11.76 -7.11
CA ARG A 192 -0.68 -10.42 -6.51
C ARG A 192 -0.50 -10.43 -4.99
N ARG A 193 -0.32 -11.62 -4.41
CA ARG A 193 -0.05 -11.78 -2.98
C ARG A 193 1.42 -11.53 -2.70
N ILE A 194 1.68 -10.62 -1.78
CA ILE A 194 2.98 -10.47 -1.15
C ILE A 194 2.95 -11.25 0.15
N LEU A 195 3.76 -12.30 0.23
CA LEU A 195 3.92 -13.11 1.43
C LEU A 195 5.07 -12.54 2.26
N ILE A 196 4.80 -12.35 3.55
CA ILE A 196 5.78 -11.96 4.54
C ILE A 196 5.59 -12.85 5.76
N ASN A 197 6.64 -13.04 6.55
CA ASN A 197 6.56 -13.71 7.86
C ASN A 197 6.67 -12.71 9.02
N ILE A 198 7.43 -11.62 8.81
CA ILE A 198 7.73 -10.56 9.78
C ILE A 198 7.82 -9.25 8.97
N ASN A 199 7.37 -8.13 9.54
CA ASN A 199 7.64 -6.79 9.01
C ASN A 199 8.10 -5.87 10.15
N HIS A 200 8.20 -4.56 9.91
CA HIS A 200 8.61 -3.62 10.95
C HIS A 200 7.58 -3.42 12.08
N ASP A 201 6.30 -3.74 11.85
CA ASP A 201 5.22 -3.59 12.83
C ASP A 201 4.97 -4.87 13.62
N PHE A 202 5.18 -6.04 13.00
CA PHE A 202 4.99 -7.35 13.61
C PHE A 202 6.33 -7.93 14.04
N PRO A 203 6.56 -8.27 15.32
CA PRO A 203 5.60 -8.35 16.43
C PRO A 203 5.53 -7.10 17.34
N ASN A 204 6.19 -6.01 16.97
CA ASN A 204 6.46 -4.88 17.86
C ASN A 204 5.23 -4.03 18.23
N ASN A 205 4.11 -4.17 17.51
CA ASN A 205 2.87 -3.45 17.79
C ASN A 205 2.05 -4.19 18.87
N GLY A 206 2.47 -4.05 20.14
CA GLY A 206 2.10 -4.90 21.28
C GLY A 206 0.60 -5.13 21.57
N ASN A 207 -0.30 -4.23 21.14
CA ASN A 207 -1.75 -4.44 21.24
C ASN A 207 -2.37 -4.90 19.91
N LEU A 208 -1.88 -4.40 18.77
CA LEU A 208 -2.47 -4.67 17.45
C LEU A 208 -2.31 -6.14 17.04
N PHE A 209 -1.19 -6.79 17.40
CA PHE A 209 -1.01 -8.22 17.16
C PHE A 209 -2.02 -9.08 17.93
N ASN A 210 -2.28 -8.74 19.20
CA ASN A 210 -3.21 -9.46 20.05
C ASN A 210 -4.67 -9.17 19.67
N ASP A 211 -5.02 -7.91 19.41
CA ASP A 211 -6.36 -7.49 18.98
C ASP A 211 -6.70 -8.05 17.59
N PHE A 212 -5.75 -8.04 16.65
CA PHE A 212 -5.94 -8.61 15.31
C PHE A 212 -6.04 -10.15 15.32
N TYR A 213 -5.28 -10.82 16.20
CA TYR A 213 -5.44 -12.26 16.46
C TYR A 213 -6.85 -12.58 16.98
N LEU A 214 -7.42 -11.73 17.84
CA LEU A 214 -8.78 -11.89 18.36
C LEU A 214 -9.86 -11.60 17.30
N THR A 215 -9.68 -10.60 16.43
CA THR A 215 -10.65 -10.25 15.36
C THR A 215 -10.76 -11.34 14.28
N ILE A 216 -9.64 -11.96 13.87
CA ILE A 216 -9.69 -13.09 12.92
C ILE A 216 -10.39 -14.31 13.51
N ASN A 217 -10.32 -14.54 14.82
CA ASN A 217 -11.07 -15.61 15.48
C ASN A 217 -12.59 -15.37 15.45
N LYS A 218 -13.05 -14.10 15.36
CA LYS A 218 -14.47 -13.79 15.19
C LYS A 218 -14.96 -13.97 13.75
N MET A 219 -14.11 -13.78 12.75
CA MET A 219 -14.48 -13.95 11.33
C MET A 219 -14.51 -15.41 10.86
N ASN A 220 -13.90 -16.34 11.61
CA ASN A 220 -13.83 -17.77 11.27
C ASN A 220 -14.81 -18.66 12.07
N ASN A 221 -15.66 -18.05 12.91
CA ASN A 221 -16.79 -18.69 13.59
C ASN A 221 -18.10 -18.22 12.95
#